data_AF-A0A7X1P8N5-F1
#
_entry.id   AF-A0A7X1P8N5-F1
#
_cell.length_a   1.000
_cell.length_b   1.000
_cell.length_c   1.000
_cell.angle_alpha   90.00
_cell.angle_beta   90.00
_cell.angle_gamma   90.00
#
_symmetry.space_group_name_H-M   'P 1'
#
loop_
_entity.id
_entity.type
_entity.pdbx_description
1 polymer ?
#
loop_
_entity_poly.entity_id
_entity_poly.type
_entity_poly.pdbx_seq_one_letter_code
_entity_poly.pdbx_strand_id
1 'polypeptide(L)'
;MADEGYSCADVKRYIYEHAKMRLEDYDWVLKYTATMRTNAKERVQAGLLPLEFAGEPGSSVRVLSSPELLHIIVCGDPYRNRVMVMEGSHTQPTTKPLRLPSNWVELLHSRERRGTY
;
A
#
# COMPACT_ATOMS: atom_id res chain seq x y z
N MET A 1 -1.11 -2.98 21.39
CA MET A 1 -2.16 -2.84 20.36
C MET A 1 -3.42 -3.60 20.76
N ALA A 2 -3.38 -4.92 20.97
CA ALA A 2 -4.54 -5.66 21.49
C ALA A 2 -4.92 -5.25 22.94
N ASP A 3 -3.94 -5.01 23.81
CA ASP A 3 -4.18 -4.66 25.23
C ASP A 3 -4.72 -3.24 25.46
N GLU A 4 -4.60 -2.35 24.47
CA GLU A 4 -5.16 -0.98 24.51
C GLU A 4 -6.51 -0.88 23.78
N GLY A 5 -7.03 -2.00 23.25
CA GLY A 5 -8.38 -2.08 22.67
C GLY A 5 -8.50 -1.70 21.19
N TYR A 6 -7.42 -1.31 20.50
CA TYR A 6 -7.48 -0.93 19.08
C TYR A 6 -7.25 -2.12 18.16
N SER A 7 -8.17 -2.32 17.22
CA SER A 7 -7.99 -3.26 16.11
C SER A 7 -7.08 -2.66 15.03
N CYS A 8 -6.51 -3.52 14.16
CA CYS A 8 -5.79 -3.04 12.98
C CYS A 8 -6.67 -2.16 12.06
N ALA A 9 -7.98 -2.43 12.02
CA ALA A 9 -8.91 -1.63 11.23
C ALA A 9 -9.04 -0.20 11.79
N ASP A 10 -9.04 -0.05 13.12
CA ASP A 10 -9.10 1.25 13.78
C ASP A 10 -7.84 2.07 13.48
N VAL A 11 -6.66 1.44 13.56
CA VAL A 11 -5.40 2.11 13.23
C VAL A 11 -5.36 2.53 11.74
N LYS A 12 -5.80 1.66 10.82
CA LYS A 12 -5.89 2.01 9.39
C LYS A 12 -6.85 3.17 9.15
N ARG A 13 -8.02 3.16 9.80
CA ARG A 13 -9.02 4.24 9.72
C ARG A 13 -8.46 5.56 10.22
N TYR A 14 -7.83 5.54 11.40
CA TYR A 14 -7.21 6.72 12.00
C TYR A 14 -6.14 7.32 11.09
N ILE A 15 -5.22 6.50 10.58
CA ILE A 15 -4.17 7.00 9.67
C ILE A 15 -4.80 7.57 8.40
N TYR A 16 -5.81 6.92 7.82
CA TYR A 16 -6.50 7.41 6.63
C TYR A 16 -7.19 8.77 6.84
N GLU A 17 -7.81 8.99 8.00
CA GLU A 17 -8.53 10.22 8.32
C GLU A 17 -7.61 11.38 8.69
N HIS A 18 -6.47 11.08 9.31
CA HIS A 18 -5.55 12.07 9.87
C HIS A 18 -4.29 12.33 9.04
N ALA A 19 -3.87 11.40 8.18
CA ALA A 19 -2.76 11.62 7.26
C ALA A 19 -3.20 12.51 6.10
N LYS A 20 -2.99 13.82 6.28
CA LYS A 20 -3.31 14.84 5.30
C LYS A 20 -2.08 15.64 4.88
N MET A 21 -2.14 16.19 3.68
CA MET A 21 -1.15 17.12 3.16
C MET A 21 -1.83 18.23 2.36
N ARG A 22 -1.11 19.29 2.02
CA ARG A 22 -1.66 20.35 1.17
C ARG A 22 -1.76 19.84 -0.27
N LEU A 23 -2.77 20.29 -0.99
CA LEU A 23 -3.01 19.89 -2.38
C LEU A 23 -1.79 20.18 -3.28
N GLU A 24 -1.10 21.30 -3.07
CA GLU A 24 0.13 21.66 -3.78
C GLU A 24 1.29 20.69 -3.53
N ASP A 25 1.42 20.20 -2.29
CA ASP A 25 2.44 19.20 -1.94
C ASP A 25 2.09 17.85 -2.57
N TYR A 26 0.79 17.50 -2.62
CA TYR A 26 0.30 16.30 -3.28
C TYR A 26 0.59 16.33 -4.79
N ASP A 27 0.27 17.44 -5.46
CA ASP A 27 0.57 17.65 -6.89
C ASP A 27 2.07 17.62 -7.18
N TRP A 28 2.88 18.18 -6.29
CA TRP A 28 4.33 18.10 -6.38
C TRP A 28 4.81 16.64 -6.33
N VAL A 29 4.35 15.86 -5.34
CA VAL A 29 4.70 14.43 -5.24
C VAL A 29 4.24 13.69 -6.50
N LEU A 30 3.00 13.91 -6.93
CA LEU A 30 2.42 13.25 -8.09
C LEU A 30 3.25 13.50 -9.36
N LYS A 31 3.69 14.75 -9.57
CA LYS A 31 4.53 15.15 -10.71
C LYS A 31 5.85 14.36 -10.81
N TYR A 32 6.45 13.97 -9.69
CA TYR A 32 7.76 13.29 -9.66
C TYR A 32 7.68 11.79 -9.40
N THR A 33 6.54 11.28 -8.96
CA THR A 33 6.38 9.85 -8.62
C THR A 33 5.44 9.10 -9.56
N ALA A 34 4.55 9.78 -10.28
CA ALA A 34 3.67 9.14 -11.24
C ALA A 34 4.37 8.92 -12.58
N THR A 35 4.11 7.76 -13.20
CA THR A 35 4.58 7.44 -14.56
C THR A 35 4.05 8.40 -15.62
N MET A 36 2.85 8.96 -15.39
CA MET A 36 2.24 9.97 -16.25
C MET A 36 2.22 11.32 -15.54
N ARG A 37 2.62 12.38 -16.25
CA ARG A 37 2.48 13.75 -15.78
C ARG A 37 1.01 14.15 -15.80
N THR A 38 0.39 14.07 -14.63
CA THR A 38 -0.99 14.50 -14.37
C THR A 38 -1.02 15.25 -13.04
N ASN A 39 -1.96 16.18 -12.86
CA ASN A 39 -2.27 16.75 -11.55
C ASN A 39 -3.48 16.03 -10.90
N ALA A 40 -3.73 16.32 -9.63
CA ALA A 40 -4.80 15.73 -8.83
C ALA A 40 -6.19 16.00 -9.46
N LYS A 41 -6.43 17.22 -9.95
CA LYS A 41 -7.70 17.62 -10.55
C LYS A 41 -8.02 16.83 -11.81
N GLU A 42 -7.05 16.62 -12.69
CA GLU A 42 -7.18 15.78 -13.88
C GLU A 42 -7.51 14.33 -13.51
N ARG A 43 -6.91 13.81 -12.44
CA ARG A 43 -7.21 12.46 -11.95
C ARG A 43 -8.61 12.34 -11.35
N VAL A 44 -9.13 13.39 -10.71
CA VAL A 44 -10.54 13.44 -10.28
C VAL A 44 -11.47 13.40 -11.49
N GLN A 45 -11.18 14.20 -12.52
CA GLN A 45 -11.98 14.21 -13.76
C GLN A 45 -11.97 12.85 -14.48
N ALA A 46 -10.86 12.12 -14.39
CA ALA A 46 -10.73 10.75 -14.90
C ALA A 46 -11.38 9.68 -13.99
N GLY A 47 -11.96 10.05 -12.85
CA GLY A 47 -12.57 9.13 -11.90
C GLY A 47 -11.58 8.29 -11.08
N LEU A 48 -10.30 8.69 -11.03
CA LEU A 48 -9.23 7.96 -10.35
C LEU A 48 -9.01 8.43 -8.90
N LEU A 49 -9.44 9.64 -8.56
CA LEU A 49 -9.36 10.21 -7.22
C LEU A 49 -10.72 10.73 -6.75
N PRO A 50 -11.00 10.71 -5.43
CA PRO A 50 -12.19 11.34 -4.85
C PRO A 50 -12.28 12.85 -5.13
N LEU A 51 -13.50 13.40 -5.08
CA LEU A 51 -13.77 14.82 -5.39
C LEU A 51 -12.99 15.82 -4.52
N GLU A 52 -12.60 15.44 -3.30
CA GLU A 52 -11.80 16.29 -2.41
C GLU A 52 -10.45 16.72 -3.01
N PHE A 53 -9.92 15.93 -3.96
CA PHE A 53 -8.66 16.22 -4.65
C PHE A 53 -8.81 17.24 -5.79
N ALA A 54 -10.02 17.75 -6.03
CA ALA A 54 -10.29 18.84 -6.97
C ALA A 54 -10.50 20.20 -6.24
N GLY A 55 -10.05 20.31 -4.99
CA GLY A 55 -10.15 21.53 -4.18
C GLY A 55 -9.29 22.70 -4.67
N GLU A 56 -9.38 23.82 -3.96
CA GLU A 56 -8.62 25.04 -4.23
C GLU A 56 -7.19 24.97 -3.66
N PRO A 57 -6.25 25.82 -4.14
CA PRO A 57 -4.91 25.94 -3.55
C PRO A 57 -4.96 26.13 -2.03
N GLY A 58 -4.08 25.46 -1.30
CA GLY A 58 -4.09 25.45 0.17
C GLY A 58 -5.08 24.48 0.81
N SER A 59 -5.96 23.82 0.03
CA SER A 59 -6.83 22.76 0.55
C SER A 59 -6.00 21.61 1.13
N SER A 60 -6.46 21.07 2.25
CA SER A 60 -5.88 19.88 2.86
C SER A 60 -6.59 18.62 2.32
N VAL A 61 -5.83 17.70 1.74
CA VAL A 61 -6.32 16.45 1.17
C VAL A 61 -5.68 15.26 1.87
N ARG A 62 -6.36 14.11 1.86
CA ARG A 62 -5.81 12.87 2.40
C ARG A 62 -4.63 12.41 1.56
N VAL A 63 -3.62 11.81 2.21
CA VAL A 63 -2.46 11.24 1.52
C VAL A 63 -2.85 9.93 0.80
N LEU A 64 -3.71 9.14 1.44
CA LEU A 64 -4.21 7.88 0.91
C LEU A 64 -5.59 8.07 0.27
N SER A 65 -5.83 7.44 -0.87
CA SER A 65 -7.17 7.44 -1.50
C SER A 65 -8.15 6.46 -0.84
N SER A 66 -7.65 5.45 -0.13
CA SER A 66 -8.44 4.47 0.63
C SER A 66 -7.64 3.95 1.83
N PRO A 67 -8.29 3.65 2.99
CA PRO A 67 -7.63 2.99 4.11
C PRO A 67 -7.12 1.60 3.74
N GLU A 68 -7.69 0.95 2.72
CA GLU A 68 -7.30 -0.41 2.33
C GLU A 68 -5.91 -0.50 1.71
N LEU A 69 -5.34 0.63 1.25
CA LEU A 69 -3.98 0.70 0.73
C LEU A 69 -2.91 0.53 1.82
N LEU A 70 -3.27 0.72 3.09
CA LEU A 70 -2.34 0.58 4.20
C LEU A 70 -2.33 -0.87 4.71
N HIS A 71 -1.16 -1.52 4.65
CA HIS A 71 -0.94 -2.83 5.22
C HIS A 71 -0.03 -2.72 6.45
N ILE A 72 -0.53 -3.15 7.62
CA ILE A 72 0.25 -3.20 8.87
C ILE A 72 0.54 -4.68 9.16
N ILE A 73 1.82 -5.05 9.19
CA ILE A 73 2.27 -6.43 9.40
C ILE A 73 3.35 -6.42 10.46
N VAL A 74 3.15 -7.24 11.49
CA VAL A 74 4.17 -7.48 12.52
C VAL A 74 4.95 -8.73 12.12
N CYS A 75 6.18 -8.54 11.65
CA CYS A 75 7.10 -9.64 11.38
C CYS A 75 7.84 -9.96 12.68
N GLY A 76 7.78 -11.21 13.13
CA GLY A 76 8.26 -11.68 14.45
C GLY A 76 9.78 -11.69 14.65
N ASP A 77 10.56 -10.85 13.96
CA ASP A 77 11.96 -10.62 14.29
C ASP A 77 12.04 -9.42 15.25
N PRO A 78 12.20 -9.64 16.57
CA PRO A 78 12.19 -8.59 17.58
C PRO A 78 13.38 -7.63 17.46
N TYR A 79 14.38 -7.94 16.64
CA TYR A 79 15.57 -7.11 16.43
C TYR A 79 15.59 -6.43 15.06
N ARG A 80 14.55 -6.64 14.23
CA ARG A 80 14.38 -5.93 12.95
C ARG A 80 13.24 -4.92 12.98
N ASN A 81 13.59 -3.69 13.34
CA ASN A 81 12.85 -2.52 12.89
C ASN A 81 13.27 -2.17 11.45
N ARG A 82 12.78 -2.92 10.46
CA ARG A 82 12.84 -2.46 9.07
C ARG A 82 11.44 -2.14 8.59
N VAL A 83 11.20 -0.85 8.37
CA VAL A 83 10.10 -0.40 7.53
C VAL A 83 10.45 -0.81 6.09
N MET A 84 9.65 -1.70 5.51
CA MET A 84 9.73 -2.04 4.10
C MET A 84 8.49 -1.47 3.42
N VAL A 85 8.71 -0.55 2.48
CA VAL A 85 7.64 -0.06 1.60
C VAL A 85 7.64 -0.96 0.38
N MET A 86 6.57 -1.75 0.24
CA MET A 86 6.33 -2.56 -0.96
C MET A 86 5.32 -1.82 -1.82
N GLU A 87 5.56 -1.78 -3.13
CA GLU A 87 4.62 -1.17 -4.05
C GLU A 87 3.37 -2.08 -4.17
N GLY A 88 2.19 -1.47 -4.00
CA GLY A 88 0.93 -2.19 -3.82
C GLY A 88 0.33 -2.80 -5.10
N SER A 89 0.77 -2.40 -6.30
CA SER A 89 0.36 -3.06 -7.55
C SER A 89 1.12 -4.37 -7.78
N HIS A 90 2.33 -4.51 -7.22
CA HIS A 90 3.14 -5.73 -7.35
C HIS A 90 3.01 -6.69 -6.16
N THR A 91 2.51 -6.22 -5.02
CA THR A 91 2.56 -7.02 -3.78
C THR A 91 1.25 -6.95 -3.00
N GLN A 92 0.63 -8.10 -2.79
CA GLN A 92 -0.46 -8.27 -1.81
C GLN A 92 0.06 -9.14 -0.66
N PRO A 93 0.67 -8.52 0.36
CA PRO A 93 1.24 -9.30 1.45
C PRO A 93 0.12 -9.98 2.25
N THR A 94 0.35 -11.24 2.62
CA THR A 94 -0.59 -12.01 3.43
C THR A 94 0.07 -12.50 4.70
N THR A 95 -0.67 -12.44 5.82
CA THR A 95 -0.28 -13.04 7.09
C THR A 95 -0.80 -14.47 7.24
N LYS A 96 -1.49 -15.01 6.22
CA LYS A 96 -1.96 -16.39 6.22
C LYS A 96 -0.75 -17.34 6.26
N PRO A 97 -0.81 -18.42 7.06
CA PRO A 97 0.24 -19.44 7.05
C PRO A 97 0.43 -20.00 5.65
N LEU A 98 1.68 -19.99 5.15
CA LEU A 98 2.01 -20.67 3.91
C LEU A 98 1.95 -22.19 4.15
N ARG A 99 1.03 -22.87 3.47
CA ARG A 99 0.98 -24.34 3.45
C ARG A 99 1.51 -24.82 2.11
N LEU A 100 2.63 -25.53 2.15
CA LEU A 100 3.19 -26.15 0.96
C LEU A 100 2.31 -27.33 0.53
N PRO A 101 2.17 -27.60 -0.78
CA PRO A 101 1.53 -28.81 -1.29
C PRO A 101 2.20 -30.06 -0.71
N SER A 102 1.44 -31.14 -0.52
CA SER A 102 1.97 -32.41 -0.01
C SER A 102 3.09 -33.01 -0.88
N ASN A 103 3.10 -32.68 -2.17
CA ASN A 103 4.09 -33.12 -3.16
C ASN A 103 5.15 -32.05 -3.49
N TRP A 104 5.42 -31.11 -2.59
CA TRP A 104 6.35 -30.00 -2.82
C TRP A 104 7.74 -30.44 -3.32
N VAL A 105 8.28 -31.54 -2.80
CA VAL A 105 9.58 -32.10 -3.20
C VAL A 105 9.59 -32.52 -4.68
N GLU A 106 8.51 -33.15 -5.16
CA GLU A 106 8.38 -33.56 -6.56
C GLU A 106 8.28 -32.35 -7.50
N LEU A 107 7.56 -31.30 -7.07
CA LEU A 107 7.43 -30.05 -7.80
C LEU A 107 8.78 -29.33 -7.95
N LEU A 108 9.61 -29.30 -6.89
CA LEU A 108 10.97 -28.76 -6.92
C LEU A 108 11.83 -29.48 -7.97
N HIS A 109 11.90 -30.81 -7.93
CA HIS A 109 12.66 -31.60 -8.89
C HIS A 109 12.13 -31.48 -10.32
N SER A 110 10.82 -31.26 -10.50
CA SER A 110 10.24 -31.02 -11.83
C SER A 110 10.66 -29.66 -12.42
N ARG A 111 11.02 -28.68 -11.60
CA ARG A 111 11.44 -27.34 -12.02
C ARG A 111 12.92 -27.33 -12.38
N GLU A 112 13.77 -27.99 -11.60
CA GLU A 112 15.20 -28.15 -11.89
C GLU A 112 15.41 -28.86 -13.24
N ARG A 113 14.60 -29.89 -13.53
CA ARG A 113 14.61 -30.60 -14.82
C ARG A 113 14.14 -29.75 -16.01
N ARG A 114 13.39 -28.68 -15.78
CA ARG A 114 12.86 -27.77 -16.82
C ARG A 114 13.71 -26.51 -17.01
N GLY A 115 14.71 -26.26 -16.16
CA GLY A 115 15.57 -25.07 -16.16
C GLY A 115 16.83 -25.20 -17.02
N THR A 116 16.78 -25.88 -18.16
CA THR A 116 17.84 -25.91 -19.17
C THR A 116 17.34 -25.28 -20.47
N TYR A 117 17.39 -23.95 -20.55
CA TYR A 117 17.35 -23.19 -21.79
C TYR A 117 18.28 -21.99 -21.66
#